data_AF-A0A2V7I1W3-F1
#
_entry.id   AF-A0A2V7I1W3-F1
#
_cell.length_a   1.000
_cell.length_b   1.000
_cell.length_c   1.000
_cell.angle_alpha   90.00
_cell.angle_beta   90.00
_cell.angle_gamma   90.00
#
_symmetry.space_group_name_H-M   'P 1'
#
loop_
_entity.id
_entity.type
_entity.pdbx_description
1 polymer ?
#
loop_
_entity_poly.entity_id
_entity_poly.type
_entity_poly.pdbx_seq_one_letter_code
_entity_poly.pdbx_strand_id
1 'polypeptide(L)'
;SDRFGNLLTSVTVDGLRELAAQGAIAVELAGRELGTVASSYQEGPTGIPTPIIGSGGRLEIFVRNGSARAILGIAPGTPVKVRRA
;
A
#
# COMPACT_ATOMS: atom_id res chain seq x y z
N SER A 1 -10.84 5.48 -2.13
CA SER A 1 -9.60 6.20 -2.48
C SER A 1 -9.69 7.61 -1.94
N ASP A 2 -8.58 8.31 -1.80
CA ASP A 2 -8.57 9.76 -1.53
C ASP A 2 -8.73 10.59 -2.83
N ARG A 3 -8.54 11.92 -2.73
CA ARG A 3 -8.61 12.86 -3.86
C ARG A 3 -7.48 12.72 -4.89
N PHE A 4 -6.34 12.14 -4.51
CA PHE A 4 -5.18 11.93 -5.38
C PHE A 4 -5.27 10.58 -6.11
N GLY A 5 -6.17 9.70 -5.67
CA GLY A 5 -6.34 8.37 -6.23
C GLY A 5 -5.56 7.30 -5.47
N ASN A 6 -5.04 7.61 -4.29
CA ASN A 6 -4.44 6.60 -3.41
C ASN A 6 -5.53 5.68 -2.86
N LEU A 7 -5.20 4.40 -2.70
CA LEU A 7 -6.11 3.40 -2.18
C LEU A 7 -5.86 3.22 -0.68
N LEU A 8 -6.82 3.65 0.12
CA LEU A 8 -6.79 3.46 1.56
C LEU A 8 -7.25 2.05 1.89
N THR A 9 -6.52 1.36 2.75
CA THR A 9 -6.89 0.03 3.25
C THR A 9 -7.40 0.11 4.68
N SER A 10 -8.07 -0.95 5.13
CA SER A 10 -8.46 -1.09 6.55
C SER A 10 -7.29 -1.48 7.46
N VAL A 11 -6.14 -1.85 6.89
CA VAL A 11 -4.96 -2.33 7.63
C VAL A 11 -4.29 -1.15 8.34
N THR A 12 -4.21 -1.21 9.66
CA THR A 12 -3.57 -0.19 10.49
C THR A 12 -2.11 -0.53 10.78
N VAL A 13 -1.29 0.49 11.04
CA VAL A 13 0.08 0.30 11.50
C VAL A 13 0.14 -0.56 12.77
N ASP A 14 -0.81 -0.38 13.67
CA ASP A 14 -0.93 -1.17 14.91
C ASP A 14 -1.15 -2.65 14.63
N GLY A 15 -2.01 -2.99 13.65
CA GLY A 15 -2.23 -4.37 13.22
C GLY A 15 -1.02 -4.99 12.49
N LEU A 16 -0.07 -4.18 12.04
CA LEU A 16 1.16 -4.63 11.38
C LEU A 16 2.35 -4.76 12.34
N ARG A 17 2.27 -4.24 13.56
CA ARG A 17 3.41 -4.14 14.50
C ARG A 17 4.12 -5.46 14.71
N GLU A 18 3.40 -6.53 15.03
CA GLU A 18 3.99 -7.84 15.30
C GLU A 18 4.67 -8.44 14.06
N LEU A 19 4.10 -8.21 12.88
CA LEU A 19 4.63 -8.69 11.61
C LEU A 19 5.90 -7.92 11.22
N ALA A 20 5.87 -6.59 11.37
CA ALA A 20 7.00 -5.70 11.06
C ALA A 20 8.15 -5.81 12.08
N ALA A 21 7.87 -6.21 13.33
CA ALA A 21 8.92 -6.48 14.33
C ALA A 21 9.83 -7.65 13.94
N GLN A 22 9.40 -8.48 12.99
CA GLN A 22 10.13 -9.67 12.54
C GLN A 22 10.86 -9.46 11.21
N GLY A 23 10.84 -8.24 10.67
CA GLY A 23 11.51 -7.88 9.43
C GLY A 23 10.63 -7.06 8.49
N ALA A 24 11.07 -6.94 7.24
CA ALA A 24 10.32 -6.24 6.20
C ALA A 24 9.00 -6.96 5.90
N ILE A 25 7.99 -6.17 5.53
CA ILE A 25 6.67 -6.67 5.12
C ILE A 25 6.43 -6.35 3.65
N ALA A 26 5.80 -7.29 2.96
CA ALA A 26 5.38 -7.18 1.57
C ALA A 26 3.85 -7.18 1.46
N VAL A 27 3.35 -6.48 0.45
CA VAL A 27 1.92 -6.27 0.24
C VAL A 27 1.49 -6.87 -1.09
N GLU A 28 0.38 -7.60 -1.05
CA GLU A 28 -0.32 -8.12 -2.22
C GLU A 28 -1.72 -7.51 -2.29
N LEU A 29 -2.15 -7.13 -3.49
CA LEU A 29 -3.47 -6.60 -3.77
C LEU A 29 -4.09 -7.33 -4.96
N ALA A 30 -5.23 -7.99 -4.75
CA ALA A 30 -5.93 -8.74 -5.80
C ALA A 30 -5.02 -9.73 -6.57
N GLY A 31 -4.14 -10.45 -5.88
CA GLY A 31 -3.19 -11.38 -6.50
C GLY A 31 -1.95 -10.73 -7.11
N ARG A 32 -1.82 -9.39 -7.03
CA ARG A 32 -0.66 -8.65 -7.54
C ARG A 32 0.30 -8.32 -6.40
N GLU A 33 1.53 -8.78 -6.53
CA GLU A 33 2.62 -8.41 -5.62
C GLU A 33 3.00 -6.94 -5.86
N LEU A 34 2.90 -6.12 -4.82
CA LEU A 34 3.25 -4.70 -4.84
C LEU A 34 4.61 -4.42 -4.19
N GLY A 35 5.22 -5.45 -3.58
CA GLY A 35 6.52 -5.34 -2.93
C GLY A 35 6.45 -4.81 -1.49
N THR A 36 7.59 -4.32 -1.00
CA THR A 36 7.74 -3.85 0.38
C THR A 36 7.18 -2.45 0.59
N VAL A 37 6.77 -2.16 1.82
CA VAL A 37 6.27 -0.84 2.22
C VAL A 37 7.38 0.22 2.11
N ALA A 38 7.13 1.26 1.33
CA ALA A 38 8.02 2.42 1.21
C ALA A 38 8.02 3.28 2.48
N SER A 39 9.17 3.90 2.78
CA SER A 39 9.32 4.83 3.90
C SER A 39 8.80 6.24 3.57
N SER A 40 8.79 6.59 2.28
CA SER A 40 8.28 7.87 1.79
C SER A 40 7.71 7.77 0.37
N TYR A 41 6.89 8.74 -0.02
CA TYR A 41 6.36 8.86 -1.37
C TYR A 41 7.44 9.03 -2.46
N GLN A 42 8.65 9.46 -2.10
CA GLN A 42 9.76 9.64 -3.06
C GLN A 42 10.45 8.32 -3.42
N GLU A 43 10.36 7.30 -2.56
CA GLU A 43 10.92 5.97 -2.83
C GLU A 43 10.08 5.19 -3.85
N GLY A 44 8.80 5.52 -4.00
CA GLY A 44 7.93 4.90 -4.99
C GLY A 44 8.34 5.27 -6.42
N PRO A 45 8.58 4.28 -7.31
CA PRO A 45 8.87 4.56 -8.70
C PRO A 45 7.68 5.28 -9.37
N THR A 46 7.98 6.22 -10.27
CA THR A 46 6.95 6.94 -11.04
C THR A 46 6.07 5.95 -11.79
N GLY A 47 4.75 6.07 -11.64
CA GLY A 47 3.78 5.23 -12.35
C GLY A 47 3.62 3.81 -11.80
N ILE A 48 4.36 3.42 -10.76
CA ILE A 48 4.28 2.07 -10.17
C ILE A 48 3.46 2.12 -8.86
N PRO A 49 2.40 1.30 -8.73
CA PRO A 49 1.68 1.15 -7.47
C PRO A 49 2.60 0.66 -6.36
N THR A 50 2.69 1.42 -5.28
CA THR A 50 3.64 1.20 -4.19
C THR A 50 2.90 1.27 -2.85
N PRO A 51 3.12 0.33 -1.91
CA PRO A 51 2.54 0.40 -0.57
C PRO A 51 3.29 1.39 0.33
N ILE A 52 2.58 2.11 1.20
CA ILE A 52 3.13 3.05 2.18
C ILE A 52 2.28 3.07 3.45
N ILE A 53 2.88 3.36 4.62
CA ILE A 53 2.08 3.77 5.79
C ILE A 53 1.82 5.27 5.68
N GLY A 54 0.57 5.63 5.37
CA GLY A 54 0.16 7.03 5.28
C GLY A 54 0.12 7.72 6.64
N SER A 55 0.01 9.05 6.62
CA SER A 55 -0.02 9.88 7.83
C SER A 55 -1.18 9.56 8.79
N GLY A 56 -2.25 8.95 8.28
CA GLY A 56 -3.38 8.46 9.07
C GLY A 56 -3.11 7.13 9.80
N GLY A 57 -1.88 6.60 9.76
CA GLY A 57 -1.52 5.34 10.42
C GLY A 57 -2.11 4.10 9.76
N ARG A 58 -2.42 4.17 8.46
CA ARG A 58 -2.99 3.07 7.68
C ARG A 58 -2.09 2.74 6.50
N LEU A 59 -2.11 1.47 6.10
CA LEU A 59 -1.52 1.06 4.84
C LEU A 59 -2.33 1.67 3.68
N GLU A 60 -1.61 2.29 2.77
CA GLU A 60 -2.12 2.92 1.56
C GLU A 60 -1.36 2.36 0.35
N ILE A 61 -2.01 2.33 -0.81
CA ILE A 61 -1.35 2.09 -2.10
C ILE A 61 -1.37 3.39 -2.89
N PHE A 62 -0.19 3.93 -3.18
CA PHE A 62 -0.02 5.17 -3.93
C PHE A 62 0.65 4.91 -5.28
N VAL A 63 0.59 5.90 -6.16
CA VAL A 63 1.40 5.93 -7.39
C VAL A 63 2.05 7.30 -7.47
N ARG A 64 3.39 7.35 -7.51
CA ARG A 64 4.09 8.63 -7.67
C ARG A 64 3.76 9.23 -9.04
N ASN A 65 3.31 10.48 -9.04
CA ASN A 65 2.79 11.21 -10.22
C ASN A 65 1.66 10.48 -10.96
N GLY A 66 0.77 9.80 -10.22
CA GLY A 66 -0.36 9.10 -10.81
C GLY A 66 -1.45 8.75 -9.81
N SER A 67 -2.42 7.96 -10.26
CA SER A 67 -3.56 7.50 -9.47
C SER A 67 -3.54 5.98 -9.37
N ALA A 68 -3.35 5.46 -8.16
CA ALA A 68 -3.41 4.01 -7.90
C ALA A 68 -4.77 3.43 -8.29
N ARG A 69 -5.86 4.17 -8.04
CA ARG A 69 -7.21 3.79 -8.50
C ARG A 69 -7.29 3.65 -10.01
N ALA A 70 -6.72 4.59 -10.77
CA ALA A 70 -6.77 4.55 -12.23
C ALA A 70 -5.94 3.39 -12.80
N ILE A 71 -4.77 3.12 -12.24
CA ILE A 71 -3.86 2.06 -12.72
C ILE A 71 -4.35 0.67 -12.33
N LEU A 72 -4.81 0.50 -11.09
CA LEU A 72 -5.19 -0.81 -10.58
C LEU A 72 -6.62 -1.18 -10.94
N GLY A 73 -7.51 -0.20 -11.13
CA GLY A 73 -8.90 -0.43 -11.53
C GLY A 73 -9.72 -1.20 -10.48
N ILE A 74 -9.31 -1.17 -9.22
CA ILE A 74 -9.95 -1.96 -8.16
C ILE A 74 -11.04 -1.19 -7.40
N ALA A 75 -11.99 -1.93 -6.84
CA ALA A 75 -13.13 -1.40 -6.09
C ALA A 75 -12.94 -1.54 -4.56
N PRO A 76 -13.65 -0.75 -3.74
CA PRO A 76 -13.74 -0.98 -2.30
C PRO A 76 -14.14 -2.43 -1.99
N GLY A 77 -13.56 -3.02 -0.95
CA GLY A 77 -13.75 -4.42 -0.60
C GLY A 77 -12.78 -5.40 -1.28
N THR A 78 -11.95 -4.93 -2.23
CA THR A 78 -10.86 -5.74 -2.78
C THR A 78 -9.89 -6.15 -1.67
N PRO A 79 -9.62 -7.47 -1.48
CA PRO A 79 -8.74 -7.93 -0.42
C PRO A 79 -7.29 -7.44 -0.58
N VAL A 80 -6.70 -7.08 0.55
CA VAL A 80 -5.27 -6.78 0.71
C VAL A 80 -4.67 -7.85 1.60
N LYS A 81 -3.53 -8.40 1.21
CA LYS A 81 -2.75 -9.30 2.06
C LYS A 81 -1.44 -8.63 2.40
N VAL A 82 -1.01 -8.82 3.65
CA VAL A 82 0.30 -8.40 4.12
C VAL A 82 1.00 -9.62 4.68
N ARG A 83 2.25 -9.82 4.25
CA ARG A 83 3.08 -10.96 4.62
C ARG A 83 4.48 -10.49 4.96
N ARG A 84 5.28 -11.36 5.59
CA ARG A 84 6.73 -11.13 5.67
C ARG A 84 7.32 -11.15 4.26
N ALA A 85 8.30 -10.28 4.02
CA ALA A 85 8.98 -10.18 2.73
C ALA A 85 9.76 -11.45 2.41
#